data_AF-A0AAX0ZEV7-F1
#
_entry.id   AF-A0AAX0ZEV7-F1
#
_cell.length_a   1.000
_cell.length_b   1.000
_cell.length_c   1.000
_cell.angle_alpha   90.00
_cell.angle_beta   90.00
_cell.angle_gamma   90.00
#
_symmetry.space_group_name_H-M   'P 1'
#
loop_
_entity.id
_entity.type
_entity.pdbx_description
1 polymer ?
#
loop_
_entity_poly.entity_id
_entity_poly.type
_entity_poly.pdbx_seq_one_letter_code
_entity_poly.pdbx_strand_id
1 'polypeptide(L)' 'MNHETTQSDWRTVANCLASQNYISIVKGLVHHFTAIEDEEILDKIYEDFINDDSITTIFNDDFQTIINRYLNRMN' A
#
# COMPACT_ATOMS: atom_id res chain seq x y z
N MET A 1 12.02 -2.33 31.00
CA MET A 1 10.89 -1.71 30.27
C MET A 1 10.53 -2.69 29.17
N ASN A 2 9.35 -3.30 29.23
CA ASN A 2 8.96 -4.37 28.32
C ASN A 2 8.65 -3.80 26.93
N HIS A 3 9.19 -4.43 25.89
CA HIS A 3 8.88 -4.13 24.50
C HIS A 3 7.44 -4.59 24.18
N GLU A 4 6.46 -3.73 24.45
CA GLU A 4 5.10 -3.82 23.89
C GLU A 4 5.00 -2.86 22.69
N THR A 5 5.69 -3.15 21.59
CA THR A 5 5.82 -2.17 20.47
C THR A 5 5.67 -2.82 19.10
N THR A 6 4.56 -3.53 18.83
CA THR A 6 4.35 -4.02 17.45
C THR A 6 2.89 -4.09 17.01
N GLN A 7 1.95 -4.39 17.91
CA GLN A 7 0.52 -4.38 17.55
C GLN A 7 -0.06 -2.98 17.38
N SER A 8 0.47 -1.99 18.12
CA SER A 8 -0.05 -0.62 18.15
C SER A 8 0.23 0.17 16.86
N ASP A 9 1.41 -0.05 16.27
CA ASP A 9 1.85 0.74 15.11
C ASP A 9 1.14 0.29 13.84
N TRP A 10 1.00 -1.03 13.64
CA TRP A 10 0.31 -1.56 12.46
C TRP A 10 -1.18 -1.15 12.46
N ARG A 11 -1.84 -1.11 13.63
CA ARG A 11 -3.24 -0.70 13.72
C ARG A 11 -3.43 0.76 13.32
N THR A 12 -2.47 1.62 13.69
CA THR A 12 -2.46 3.03 13.29
C THR A 12 -2.24 3.16 11.79
N VAL A 13 -1.29 2.42 11.22
CA VAL A 13 -1.04 2.38 9.78
C VAL A 13 -2.28 1.87 9.02
N ALA A 14 -2.91 0.80 9.48
CA ALA A 14 -4.10 0.22 8.86
C ALA A 14 -5.30 1.17 8.89
N ASN A 15 -5.54 1.85 10.02
CA ASN A 15 -6.59 2.85 10.11
C ASN A 15 -6.31 4.05 9.19
N CYS A 16 -5.04 4.46 9.08
CA CYS A 16 -4.63 5.51 8.16
C CYS A 16 -4.90 5.10 6.72
N LEU A 17 -4.44 3.91 6.30
CA LEU A 17 -4.72 3.35 4.97
C LEU A 17 -6.22 3.21 4.70
N ALA A 18 -7.03 2.77 5.66
CA ALA A 18 -8.48 2.64 5.48
C ALA A 18 -9.21 3.98 5.34
N SER A 19 -8.63 5.07 5.89
CA SER A 19 -9.19 6.42 5.83
C SER A 19 -8.76 7.21 4.58
N GLN A 20 -7.81 6.71 3.80
CA GLN A 20 -7.25 7.38 2.64
C GLN A 20 -7.77 6.76 1.35
N ASN A 21 -7.95 7.59 0.32
CA ASN A 21 -8.21 7.07 -1.02
C ASN A 21 -6.98 6.27 -1.49
N TYR A 22 -7.22 5.17 -2.21
CA TYR A 22 -6.19 4.37 -2.87
C TYR A 22 -5.14 5.24 -3.59
N ILE A 23 -5.60 6.30 -4.28
CA ILE A 23 -4.73 7.27 -4.97
C ILE A 23 -3.72 7.90 -4.00
N SER A 24 -4.20 8.41 -2.87
CA SER A 24 -3.37 9.07 -1.85
C SER A 24 -2.36 8.11 -1.21
N ILE A 25 -2.71 6.82 -1.10
CA ILE A 25 -1.81 5.80 -0.58
C ILE A 25 -0.65 5.58 -1.55
N VAL A 26 -0.94 5.39 -2.84
CA VAL A 26 0.10 5.19 -3.87
C VAL A 26 1.02 6.40 -3.95
N LYS A 27 0.46 7.62 -4.04
CA LYS A 27 1.24 8.86 -4.05
C LYS A 27 2.10 9.01 -2.79
N GLY A 28 1.55 8.69 -1.62
CA GLY A 28 2.27 8.73 -0.34
C GLY A 28 3.45 7.76 -0.29
N LEU A 29 3.31 6.56 -0.86
CA LEU A 29 4.40 5.60 -0.99
C LEU A 29 5.50 6.13 -1.93
N VAL A 30 5.12 6.66 -3.09
CA VAL A 30 6.08 7.26 -4.04
C VAL A 30 6.84 8.40 -3.36
N HIS A 31 6.15 9.33 -2.71
CA HIS A 31 6.76 10.42 -1.96
C HIS A 31 7.75 9.90 -0.91
N HIS A 32 7.35 8.91 -0.10
CA HIS A 32 8.20 8.37 0.96
C HIS A 32 9.52 7.79 0.44
N PHE A 33 9.50 7.07 -0.69
CA PHE A 33 10.69 6.43 -1.24
C PHE A 33 11.55 7.33 -2.13
N THR A 34 10.96 8.38 -2.72
CA THR A 34 11.63 9.22 -3.74
C THR A 34 11.86 10.67 -3.31
N ALA A 35 11.25 11.10 -2.21
CA ALA A 35 11.22 12.50 -1.73
C ALA A 35 10.63 13.50 -2.74
N ILE A 36 9.83 13.04 -3.72
CA ILE A 36 9.11 13.91 -4.66
C ILE A 36 7.95 14.59 -3.90
N GLU A 37 8.01 15.91 -3.77
CA GLU A 37 6.97 16.74 -3.14
C GLU A 37 5.99 17.37 -4.14
N ASP A 38 6.32 17.36 -5.42
CA ASP A 38 5.51 17.98 -6.47
C ASP A 38 4.28 17.10 -6.78
N GLU A 39 3.11 17.61 -6.41
CA GLU A 39 1.83 16.91 -6.57
C GLU A 39 1.51 16.60 -8.04
N GLU A 40 1.89 17.47 -8.99
CA GLU A 40 1.65 17.25 -10.42
C GLU A 40 2.51 16.10 -10.96
N ILE A 41 3.74 15.96 -10.43
CA ILE A 41 4.60 14.82 -10.76
C ILE A 41 4.02 13.54 -10.14
N LEU A 42 3.54 13.59 -8.90
CA LEU A 42 2.90 12.45 -8.24
C LEU A 42 1.61 12.01 -8.96
N ASP A 43 0.83 12.95 -9.48
CA ASP A 43 -0.34 12.69 -10.32
C ASP A 43 0.03 11.95 -11.61
N LYS A 44 1.04 12.43 -12.34
CA LYS A 44 1.51 11.77 -13.57
C LYS A 44 2.04 10.37 -13.32
N ILE A 45 2.82 10.18 -12.24
CA ILE A 45 3.29 8.84 -11.85
C ILE A 45 2.11 7.92 -11.55
N TYR A 46 1.11 8.40 -10.83
CA TYR A 46 -0.09 7.61 -10.55
C TYR A 46 -0.85 7.25 -11.83
N GLU A 47 -1.09 8.22 -12.73
CA GLU A 47 -1.76 8.00 -14.02
C GLU A 47 -1.00 7.01 -14.90
N ASP A 48 0.32 7.15 -15.02
CA ASP A 48 1.13 6.21 -15.80
C ASP A 48 1.09 4.81 -15.17
N PHE A 49 1.19 4.72 -13.84
CA PHE A 49 1.19 3.47 -13.10
C PHE A 49 -0.15 2.70 -13.18
N ILE A 50 -1.29 3.37 -13.05
CA ILE A 50 -2.62 2.73 -13.17
C ILE A 50 -2.89 2.26 -14.61
N ASN A 51 -2.38 2.99 -15.60
CA ASN A 51 -2.59 2.68 -17.01
C ASN A 51 -1.65 1.58 -17.55
N ASP A 52 -0.52 1.32 -16.89
CA ASP A 52 0.48 0.33 -17.32
C ASP A 52 0.13 -1.12 -16.94
N ASP A 53 -1.12 -1.43 -16.56
CA ASP A 53 -1.56 -2.77 -16.09
C ASP A 53 -0.70 -3.37 -14.95
N SER A 54 0.29 -2.64 -14.42
CA SER A 54 1.34 -3.13 -13.55
C SER A 54 0.86 -3.35 -12.11
N ILE A 55 -0.32 -2.85 -11.77
CA ILE A 55 -1.08 -3.26 -10.57
C ILE A 55 -1.37 -4.76 -10.60
N THR A 56 -1.68 -5.34 -11.77
CA THR A 56 -1.87 -6.79 -11.87
C THR A 56 -0.58 -7.54 -11.53
N THR A 57 0.58 -6.90 -11.72
CA THR A 57 1.90 -7.43 -11.32
C THR A 57 2.18 -7.29 -9.84
N ILE A 58 1.67 -6.25 -9.15
CA ILE A 58 1.71 -6.18 -7.67
C ILE A 58 0.85 -7.30 -7.07
N PHE A 59 -0.27 -7.61 -7.69
CA PHE A 59 -1.10 -8.78 -7.38
C PHE A 59 -0.66 -10.04 -8.13
N ASN A 60 0.66 -10.26 -8.27
CA ASN A 60 1.23 -11.50 -8.80
C ASN A 60 0.75 -12.73 -8.01
N ASP A 61 0.84 -13.90 -8.63
CA ASP A 61 0.46 -15.21 -8.12
C ASP A 61 1.03 -15.49 -6.72
N ASP A 62 2.25 -15.02 -6.42
CA ASP A 62 2.87 -15.18 -5.11
C ASP A 62 2.14 -14.40 -4.01
N PHE A 63 1.75 -13.15 -4.29
CA PHE A 63 1.02 -12.32 -3.33
C PHE A 63 -0.42 -12.79 -3.18
N GLN A 64 -1.06 -13.18 -4.28
CA GLN A 64 -2.36 -13.87 -4.29
C GLN A 64 -2.34 -15.16 -3.45
N THR A 65 -1.27 -15.96 -3.56
CA THR A 65 -1.09 -17.18 -2.78
C THR A 65 -1.01 -16.90 -1.28
N ILE A 66 -0.32 -15.83 -0.88
CA ILE A 66 -0.25 -15.40 0.51
C ILE A 66 -1.62 -14.95 1.00
N ILE A 67 -2.33 -14.10 0.24
CA ILE A 67 -3.69 -13.64 0.57
C ILE A 67 -4.63 -14.84 0.76
N ASN A 68 -4.66 -15.75 -0.21
CA ASN A 68 -5.53 -16.94 -0.18
C ASN A 68 -5.23 -17.86 1.00
N ARG A 69 -3.96 -17.98 1.42
CA ARG A 69 -3.58 -18.76 2.61
C ARG A 69 -4.22 -18.23 3.89
N TYR A 70 -4.37 -16.91 4.02
CA TYR A 70 -4.99 -16.30 5.20
C TYR A 70 -6.51 -16.26 5.09
N LEU A 71 -7.07 -15.97 3.92
CA LEU A 71 -8.53 -16.01 3.72
C LEU A 71 -9.11 -17.41 3.99
N ASN A 72 -8.45 -18.47 3.52
CA ASN A 72 -8.88 -19.85 3.78
C ASN A 72 -8.71 -20.30 5.24
N ARG A 73 -7.96 -19.55 6.08
CA ARG A 73 -7.84 -19.82 7.52
C ARG A 73 -8.91 -19.11 8.35
N MET A 74 -9.67 -18.18 7.76
CA MET A 74 -10.74 -17.43 8.43
C MET A 74 -12.14 -18.01 8.16
N ASN A 75 -12.24 -18.99 7.25
CA ASN A 75 -13.44 -19.80 6.98
C ASN A 75 -13.33 -21.18 7.65
#